data_AF-A0A6L3C6B3-F1
#
_entry.id   AF-A0A6L3C6B3-F1
#
_cell.length_a   1.000
_cell.length_b   1.000
_cell.length_c   1.000
_cell.angle_alpha   90.00
_cell.angle_beta   90.00
_cell.angle_gamma   90.00
#
_symmetry.space_group_name_H-M   'P 1'
#
loop_
_entity.id
_entity.type
_entity.pdbx_description
1 polymer ?
#
loop_
_entity_poly.entity_id
_entity_poly.type
_entity_poly.pdbx_seq_one_letter_code
_entity_poly.pdbx_strand_id
1 'polypeptide(L)'
;MASESPSMTKTERNLWSAIVSEALAHLKYNAYAHRALEEGHPEVAQVFQEVAGAETIHGMNHLRVSGALDTTVINLRTVTEGESKEYSTMYPKMIQDALDEGRQDAADSFALAMDRERHHLEVFTNALDLLEAKTAAIAAANVQPVSAPTSTPEAAPGSALTVETDGMTMADYVSAATEIDRERWRVARMGRLREVVFGAQDGLLSTVALVTGVAVAVENQATVLVAGLAAALPGMLSMATGAFLGSRAEQDVQRAEIEREAQELEESPAEELAELVVLYQREGKTYQEARHLADEISQDKELWLRTLVE
;
A
#
# COMPACT_ATOMS: atom_id res chain seq x y z
N MET A 1 -31.72 -4.48 -31.00
CA MET A 1 -31.59 -3.15 -30.37
C MET A 1 -30.17 -3.08 -29.86
N ALA A 2 -29.32 -2.27 -30.50
CA ALA A 2 -27.95 -2.08 -30.05
C ALA A 2 -28.01 -1.36 -28.70
N SER A 3 -27.45 -1.96 -27.66
CA SER A 3 -27.25 -1.28 -26.37
C SER A 3 -26.25 -0.16 -26.61
N GLU A 4 -26.72 1.07 -26.79
CA GLU A 4 -25.87 2.24 -26.73
C GLU A 4 -25.24 2.27 -25.33
N SER A 5 -23.93 2.01 -25.25
CA SER A 5 -23.16 2.32 -24.05
C SER A 5 -23.42 3.79 -23.70
N PRO A 6 -23.79 4.12 -22.45
CA PRO A 6 -24.09 5.50 -22.09
C PRO A 6 -22.87 6.37 -22.39
N SER A 7 -23.05 7.33 -23.30
CA SER A 7 -22.03 8.34 -23.61
C SER A 7 -21.68 9.07 -22.33
N MET A 8 -20.39 9.11 -21.95
CA MET A 8 -19.94 9.82 -20.75
C MET A 8 -20.50 11.25 -20.68
N THR A 9 -20.86 11.69 -19.48
CA THR A 9 -21.28 13.06 -19.22
C THR A 9 -20.11 14.04 -19.41
N LYS A 10 -20.41 15.34 -19.47
CA LYS A 10 -19.35 16.38 -19.51
C LYS A 10 -18.47 16.33 -18.25
N THR A 11 -19.07 16.11 -17.09
CA THR A 11 -18.35 16.03 -15.82
C THR A 11 -17.47 14.78 -15.76
N GLU A 12 -17.93 13.63 -16.25
CA GLU A 12 -17.11 12.42 -16.34
C GLU A 12 -15.90 12.60 -17.25
N ARG A 13 -16.07 13.25 -18.42
CA ARG A 13 -14.93 13.63 -19.28
C ARG A 13 -13.94 14.56 -18.57
N ASN A 14 -14.45 15.55 -17.82
CA ASN A 14 -13.60 16.46 -17.08
C ASN A 14 -12.81 15.74 -15.97
N LEU A 15 -13.45 14.80 -15.26
CA LEU A 15 -12.79 13.98 -14.24
C LEU A 15 -11.68 13.13 -14.85
N TRP A 16 -11.93 12.44 -15.96
CA TRP A 16 -10.89 11.67 -16.65
C TRP A 16 -9.75 12.54 -17.18
N SER A 17 -10.06 13.72 -17.72
CA SER A 17 -9.04 14.69 -18.12
C SER A 17 -8.19 15.16 -16.94
N ALA A 18 -8.81 15.39 -15.78
CA ALA A 18 -8.10 15.75 -14.56
C ALA A 18 -7.21 14.59 -14.08
N ILE A 19 -7.74 13.36 -13.98
CA ILE A 19 -6.97 12.16 -13.58
C ILE A 19 -5.70 12.00 -14.44
N VAL A 20 -5.85 12.10 -15.77
CA VAL A 20 -4.70 11.99 -16.69
C VAL A 20 -3.73 13.15 -16.50
N SER A 21 -4.23 14.37 -16.29
CA SER A 21 -3.40 15.54 -16.02
C SER A 21 -2.60 15.40 -14.72
N GLU A 22 -3.24 14.94 -13.63
CA GLU A 22 -2.58 14.74 -12.34
C GLU A 22 -1.52 13.62 -12.41
N ALA A 23 -1.84 12.50 -13.07
CA ALA A 23 -0.88 11.41 -13.29
C ALA A 23 0.33 11.86 -14.11
N LEU A 24 0.09 12.66 -15.17
CA LEU A 24 1.16 13.22 -15.99
C LEU A 24 1.99 14.25 -15.23
N ALA A 25 1.36 15.08 -14.39
CA ALA A 25 2.05 16.03 -13.52
C ALA A 25 2.94 15.31 -12.51
N HIS A 26 2.43 14.29 -11.82
CA HIS A 26 3.19 13.43 -10.93
C HIS A 26 4.43 12.83 -11.62
N LEU A 27 4.26 12.25 -12.82
CA LEU A 27 5.36 11.68 -13.60
C LEU A 27 6.42 12.75 -13.94
N LYS A 28 5.99 13.91 -14.44
CA LYS A 28 6.88 15.01 -14.82
C LYS A 28 7.65 15.57 -13.63
N TYR A 29 6.97 15.80 -12.51
CA TYR A 29 7.60 16.39 -11.33
C TYR A 29 8.64 15.45 -10.73
N ASN A 30 8.40 14.14 -10.72
CA ASN A 30 9.46 13.19 -10.35
C ASN A 30 10.64 13.23 -11.35
N ALA A 31 10.37 13.25 -12.65
CA ALA A 31 11.45 13.40 -13.64
C ALA A 31 12.25 14.70 -13.47
N TYR A 32 11.58 15.81 -13.12
CA TYR A 32 12.23 17.09 -12.82
C TYR A 32 13.01 17.04 -11.52
N ALA A 33 12.54 16.32 -10.50
CA ALA A 33 13.26 16.09 -9.26
C ALA A 33 14.57 15.33 -9.52
N HIS A 34 14.54 14.25 -10.31
CA HIS A 34 15.76 13.55 -10.73
C HIS A 34 16.71 14.49 -11.47
N ARG A 35 16.19 15.30 -12.39
CA ARG A 35 17.00 16.30 -13.10
C ARG A 35 17.62 17.34 -12.16
N ALA A 36 16.88 17.82 -11.18
CA ALA A 36 17.38 18.76 -10.18
C ALA A 36 18.47 18.14 -9.30
N LEU A 37 18.35 16.85 -8.96
CA LEU A 37 19.41 16.11 -8.25
C LEU A 37 20.69 15.97 -9.09
N GLU A 38 20.56 15.64 -10.37
CA GLU A 38 21.70 15.59 -11.32
C GLU A 38 22.43 16.94 -11.43
N GLU A 39 21.68 18.04 -11.33
CA GLU A 39 22.21 19.41 -11.37
C GLU A 39 22.73 19.90 -10.00
N GLY A 40 22.59 19.09 -8.93
CA GLY A 40 23.09 19.40 -7.59
C GLY A 40 22.16 20.29 -6.75
N HIS A 41 20.86 20.29 -7.03
CA HIS A 41 19.81 21.08 -6.36
C HIS A 41 18.84 20.21 -5.55
N PRO A 42 19.27 19.56 -4.45
CA PRO A 42 18.43 18.67 -3.66
C PRO A 42 17.24 19.38 -3.00
N GLU A 43 17.38 20.66 -2.65
CA GLU A 43 16.30 21.48 -2.12
C GLU A 43 15.17 21.70 -3.15
N VAL A 44 15.51 21.81 -4.43
CA VAL A 44 14.52 21.97 -5.52
C VAL A 44 13.89 20.62 -5.86
N ALA A 45 14.68 19.54 -5.84
CA ALA A 45 14.16 18.19 -6.02
C ALA A 45 13.11 17.84 -4.96
N GLN A 46 13.37 18.18 -3.70
CA GLN A 46 12.43 17.99 -2.60
C GLN A 46 11.09 18.70 -2.86
N VAL A 47 11.12 19.96 -3.35
CA VAL A 47 9.90 20.70 -3.70
C VAL A 47 9.12 20.01 -4.81
N PHE A 48 9.79 19.55 -5.88
CA PHE A 48 9.11 18.81 -6.95
C PHE A 48 8.46 17.52 -6.44
N GLN A 49 9.12 16.79 -5.55
CA GLN A 49 8.60 15.54 -4.99
C GLN A 49 7.42 15.77 -4.03
N GLU A 50 7.46 16.83 -3.22
CA GLU A 50 6.33 17.23 -2.37
C GLU A 50 5.08 17.53 -3.20
N VAL A 51 5.25 18.28 -4.30
CA VAL A 51 4.14 18.58 -5.22
C VAL A 51 3.69 17.32 -5.96
N ALA A 52 4.61 16.46 -6.41
CA ALA A 52 4.26 15.19 -7.05
C ALA A 52 3.39 14.31 -6.15
N GLY A 53 3.65 14.27 -4.85
CA GLY A 53 2.82 13.57 -3.87
C GLY A 53 1.42 14.17 -3.72
N ALA A 54 1.29 15.50 -3.82
CA ALA A 54 -0.02 16.16 -3.81
C ALA A 54 -0.87 15.79 -5.04
N GLU A 55 -0.27 15.68 -6.23
CA GLU A 55 -1.01 15.26 -7.44
C GLU A 55 -1.54 13.83 -7.35
N THR A 56 -0.86 12.95 -6.60
CA THR A 56 -1.41 11.62 -6.28
C THR A 56 -2.71 11.72 -5.47
N ILE A 57 -2.78 12.62 -4.48
CA ILE A 57 -4.00 12.85 -3.68
C ILE A 57 -5.12 13.40 -4.56
N HIS A 58 -4.82 14.37 -5.42
CA HIS A 58 -5.79 14.92 -6.37
C HIS A 58 -6.33 13.84 -7.32
N GLY A 59 -5.44 13.06 -7.94
CA GLY A 59 -5.79 11.96 -8.83
C GLY A 59 -6.66 10.89 -8.14
N MET A 60 -6.30 10.47 -6.93
CA MET A 60 -7.09 9.49 -6.14
C MET A 60 -8.48 10.02 -5.80
N ASN A 61 -8.60 11.31 -5.47
CA ASN A 61 -9.90 11.92 -5.19
C ASN A 61 -10.79 11.95 -6.43
N HIS A 62 -10.23 12.31 -7.60
CA HIS A 62 -10.96 12.30 -8.86
C HIS A 62 -11.36 10.88 -9.28
N LEU A 63 -10.48 9.89 -9.11
CA LEU A 63 -10.76 8.48 -9.40
C LEU A 63 -11.87 7.91 -8.51
N ARG A 64 -11.95 8.34 -7.25
CA ARG A 64 -13.06 7.98 -6.35
C ARG A 64 -14.38 8.56 -6.82
N VAL A 65 -14.40 9.86 -7.15
CA VAL A 65 -15.63 10.56 -7.55
C VAL A 65 -16.10 10.17 -8.96
N SER A 66 -15.19 9.70 -9.83
CA SER A 66 -15.57 9.17 -11.15
C SER A 66 -16.29 7.82 -11.08
N GLY A 67 -16.27 7.15 -9.93
CA GLY A 67 -16.85 5.81 -9.76
C GLY A 67 -16.00 4.69 -10.34
N ALA A 68 -14.73 4.97 -10.69
CA ALA A 68 -13.82 3.97 -11.25
C ALA A 68 -13.18 3.05 -10.20
N LEU A 69 -13.35 3.35 -8.90
CA LEU A 69 -12.91 2.50 -7.80
C LEU A 69 -14.03 1.56 -7.37
N ASP A 70 -13.88 0.28 -7.66
CA ASP A 70 -14.80 -0.77 -7.23
C ASP A 70 -14.23 -1.54 -6.02
N THR A 71 -14.85 -2.65 -5.65
CA THR A 71 -14.34 -3.64 -4.71
C THR A 71 -12.99 -4.20 -5.16
N THR A 72 -12.17 -4.66 -4.21
CA THR A 72 -10.82 -5.17 -4.49
C THR A 72 -10.82 -6.32 -5.51
N VAL A 73 -11.81 -7.20 -5.48
CA VAL A 73 -11.91 -8.32 -6.43
C VAL A 73 -12.20 -7.82 -7.86
N ILE A 74 -13.07 -6.82 -8.02
CA ILE A 74 -13.36 -6.23 -9.33
C ILE A 74 -12.13 -5.46 -9.83
N ASN A 75 -11.48 -4.66 -8.99
CA ASN A 75 -10.27 -3.94 -9.37
C ASN A 75 -9.14 -4.89 -9.79
N LEU A 76 -8.93 -6.00 -9.06
CA LEU A 76 -7.92 -7.02 -9.42
C LEU A 76 -8.23 -7.68 -10.76
N ARG A 77 -9.50 -7.98 -11.03
CA ARG A 77 -9.91 -8.52 -12.33
C ARG A 77 -9.68 -7.50 -13.45
N THR A 78 -10.09 -6.25 -13.24
CA THR A 78 -9.91 -5.17 -14.22
C THR A 78 -8.44 -4.93 -14.55
N VAL A 79 -7.54 -4.88 -13.55
CA VAL A 79 -6.11 -4.70 -13.82
C VAL A 79 -5.52 -5.94 -14.51
N THR A 80 -5.88 -7.15 -14.10
CA THR A 80 -5.40 -8.40 -14.74
C THR A 80 -5.80 -8.44 -16.23
N GLU A 81 -7.02 -8.04 -16.57
CA GLU A 81 -7.47 -7.93 -17.96
C GLU A 81 -6.72 -6.83 -18.74
N GLY A 82 -6.46 -5.69 -18.08
CA GLY A 82 -5.66 -4.59 -18.62
C GLY A 82 -4.25 -5.02 -18.98
N GLU A 83 -3.51 -5.57 -18.02
CA GLU A 83 -2.14 -6.08 -18.16
C GLU A 83 -2.04 -7.13 -19.27
N SER A 84 -3.01 -8.05 -19.33
CA SER A 84 -3.08 -9.06 -20.40
C SER A 84 -3.23 -8.41 -21.79
N LYS A 85 -4.07 -7.38 -21.91
CA LYS A 85 -4.26 -6.65 -23.17
C LYS A 85 -3.03 -5.84 -23.54
N GLU A 86 -2.38 -5.21 -22.56
CA GLU A 86 -1.15 -4.44 -22.78
C GLU A 86 -0.04 -5.33 -23.33
N TYR A 87 0.20 -6.46 -22.67
CA TYR A 87 1.19 -7.46 -23.06
C TYR A 87 0.86 -8.12 -24.42
N SER A 88 -0.38 -8.56 -24.63
CA SER A 88 -0.73 -9.38 -25.80
C SER A 88 -1.03 -8.57 -27.07
N THR A 89 -1.42 -7.31 -26.93
CA THR A 89 -1.99 -6.53 -28.04
C THR A 89 -1.40 -5.12 -28.15
N MET A 90 -1.38 -4.34 -27.06
CA MET A 90 -1.01 -2.93 -27.12
C MET A 90 0.48 -2.75 -27.46
N TYR A 91 1.37 -3.30 -26.63
CA TYR A 91 2.81 -3.12 -26.82
C TYR A 91 3.33 -3.76 -28.10
N PRO A 92 2.92 -4.99 -28.50
CA PRO A 92 3.33 -5.56 -29.79
C PRO A 92 3.02 -4.64 -30.98
N LYS A 93 1.84 -3.99 -30.97
CA LYS A 93 1.47 -3.02 -32.00
C LYS A 93 2.34 -1.76 -31.93
N MET A 94 2.51 -1.18 -30.74
CA MET A 94 3.32 0.04 -30.56
C MET A 94 4.79 -0.17 -30.95
N ILE A 95 5.35 -1.34 -30.67
CA ILE A 95 6.70 -1.73 -31.09
C ILE A 95 6.76 -1.77 -32.62
N GLN A 96 5.79 -2.41 -33.28
CA GLN A 96 5.76 -2.47 -34.74
C GLN A 96 5.62 -1.09 -35.37
N ASP A 97 4.69 -0.26 -34.86
CA ASP A 97 4.49 1.11 -35.35
C ASP A 97 5.81 1.92 -35.20
N ALA A 98 6.53 1.79 -34.08
CA ALA A 98 7.81 2.46 -33.87
C ALA A 98 8.92 1.97 -34.81
N LEU A 99 8.99 0.66 -35.09
CA LEU A 99 9.94 0.09 -36.04
C LEU A 99 9.64 0.55 -37.47
N ASP A 100 8.37 0.61 -37.86
CA ASP A 100 7.91 1.08 -39.17
C ASP A 100 8.25 2.57 -39.40
N GLU A 101 8.23 3.37 -38.33
CA GLU A 101 8.63 4.79 -38.32
C GLU A 101 10.15 5.01 -38.15
N GLY A 102 10.94 3.95 -38.01
CA GLY A 102 12.39 4.03 -37.79
C GLY A 102 12.80 4.57 -36.41
N ARG A 103 11.90 4.54 -35.43
CA ARG A 103 12.09 4.96 -34.04
C ARG A 103 12.50 3.78 -33.16
N GLN A 104 13.72 3.29 -33.36
CA GLN A 104 14.26 2.17 -32.57
C GLN A 104 14.29 2.47 -31.06
N ASP A 105 14.53 3.73 -30.69
CA ASP A 105 14.48 4.20 -29.29
C ASP A 105 13.11 3.98 -28.63
N ALA A 106 12.03 4.25 -29.38
CA ALA A 106 10.67 4.03 -28.89
C ALA A 106 10.32 2.53 -28.87
N ALA A 107 10.73 1.78 -29.91
CA ALA A 107 10.54 0.33 -29.97
C ALA A 107 11.20 -0.38 -28.76
N ASP A 108 12.44 -0.01 -28.42
CA ASP A 108 13.16 -0.56 -27.28
C ASP A 108 12.49 -0.20 -25.95
N SER A 109 11.98 1.04 -25.81
CA SER A 109 11.23 1.47 -24.64
C SER A 109 9.93 0.68 -24.45
N PHE A 110 9.19 0.44 -25.53
CA PHE A 110 7.95 -0.35 -25.47
C PHE A 110 8.22 -1.83 -25.22
N ALA A 111 9.29 -2.40 -25.79
CA ALA A 111 9.70 -3.77 -25.52
C ALA A 111 10.06 -3.98 -24.04
N LEU A 112 10.77 -3.03 -23.43
CA LEU A 112 11.11 -3.08 -22.01
C LEU A 112 9.87 -3.04 -21.12
N ALA A 113 8.88 -2.21 -21.45
CA ALA A 113 7.60 -2.16 -20.72
C ALA A 113 6.85 -3.48 -20.86
N MET A 114 6.72 -4.01 -22.08
CA MET A 114 6.06 -5.29 -22.37
C MET A 114 6.66 -6.47 -21.57
N ASP A 115 7.98 -6.54 -21.46
CA ASP A 115 8.66 -7.59 -20.69
C ASP A 115 8.28 -7.54 -19.18
N ARG A 116 7.95 -6.35 -18.67
CA ARG A 116 7.49 -6.17 -17.29
C ARG A 116 6.01 -6.47 -17.11
N GLU A 117 5.17 -6.14 -18.07
CA GLU A 117 3.73 -6.42 -17.99
C GLU A 117 3.43 -7.91 -17.87
N ARG A 118 4.28 -8.78 -18.43
CA ARG A 118 4.19 -10.23 -18.20
C ARG A 118 4.25 -10.58 -16.71
N HIS A 119 5.14 -9.93 -15.97
CA HIS A 119 5.29 -10.15 -14.53
C HIS A 119 4.12 -9.54 -13.75
N HIS A 120 3.66 -8.34 -14.11
CA HIS A 120 2.48 -7.74 -13.50
C HIS A 120 1.24 -8.63 -13.66
N LEU A 121 1.03 -9.16 -14.86
CA LEU A 121 -0.05 -10.12 -15.13
C LEU A 121 0.02 -11.35 -14.22
N GLU A 122 1.21 -11.93 -14.03
CA GLU A 122 1.41 -13.06 -13.11
C GLU A 122 1.09 -12.69 -11.66
N VAL A 123 1.59 -11.54 -11.18
CA VAL A 123 1.38 -11.06 -9.80
C VAL A 123 -0.10 -10.81 -9.53
N PHE A 124 -0.81 -10.12 -10.42
CA PHE A 124 -2.23 -9.81 -10.24
C PHE A 124 -3.12 -11.04 -10.39
N THR A 125 -2.78 -11.98 -11.28
CA THR A 125 -3.49 -13.27 -11.38
C THR A 125 -3.40 -14.05 -10.07
N ASN A 126 -2.19 -14.19 -9.51
CA ASN A 126 -1.99 -14.89 -8.24
C ASN A 126 -2.73 -14.20 -7.08
N ALA A 127 -2.74 -12.86 -7.04
CA ALA A 127 -3.45 -12.09 -6.02
C ALA A 127 -4.97 -12.26 -6.14
N LEU A 128 -5.51 -12.27 -7.37
CA LEU A 128 -6.92 -12.51 -7.63
C LEU A 128 -7.34 -13.91 -7.18
N ASP A 129 -6.59 -14.94 -7.58
CA ASP A 129 -6.86 -16.34 -7.21
C ASP A 129 -6.88 -16.53 -5.68
N LEU A 130 -5.90 -15.94 -4.98
CA LEU A 130 -5.82 -15.99 -3.53
C LEU A 130 -7.04 -15.32 -2.86
N LEU A 131 -7.45 -14.16 -3.35
CA LEU A 131 -8.58 -13.41 -2.79
C LEU A 131 -9.91 -14.12 -3.03
N GLU A 132 -10.12 -14.66 -4.23
CA GLU A 132 -11.31 -15.43 -4.57
C GLU A 132 -11.39 -16.71 -3.71
N ALA A 133 -10.28 -17.43 -3.54
CA ALA A 133 -10.20 -18.60 -2.68
C ALA A 133 -10.50 -18.27 -1.21
N LYS A 134 -9.93 -17.19 -0.67
CA LYS A 134 -10.19 -16.72 0.70
C LYS A 134 -11.67 -16.34 0.88
N THR A 135 -12.24 -15.64 -0.09
CA THR A 135 -13.66 -15.22 -0.06
C THR A 135 -14.59 -16.43 -0.11
N ALA A 136 -14.29 -17.42 -0.95
CA ALA A 136 -15.04 -18.68 -1.02
C ALA A 136 -14.94 -19.48 0.28
N ALA A 137 -13.76 -19.52 0.93
CA ALA A 137 -13.57 -20.19 2.21
C ALA A 137 -14.39 -19.54 3.34
N ILE A 138 -14.42 -18.20 3.40
CA ILE A 138 -15.25 -17.46 4.36
C ILE A 138 -16.75 -17.71 4.11
N ALA A 139 -17.17 -17.69 2.84
CA ALA A 139 -18.56 -18.01 2.48
C ALA A 139 -18.93 -19.45 2.86
N ALA A 140 -18.04 -20.42 2.65
CA ALA A 140 -18.26 -21.81 3.02
C ALA A 140 -18.33 -22.02 4.54
N ALA A 141 -17.52 -21.29 5.32
CA ALA A 141 -17.57 -21.32 6.78
C ALA A 141 -18.90 -20.76 7.33
N ASN A 142 -19.47 -19.74 6.68
CA ASN A 142 -20.76 -19.15 7.06
C ASN A 142 -21.99 -19.99 6.67
N VAL A 143 -21.84 -21.05 5.86
CA VAL A 143 -22.92 -21.93 5.41
C VAL A 143 -23.04 -23.20 6.26
N GLN A 144 -22.11 -23.46 7.19
CA GLN A 144 -22.29 -24.56 8.15
C GLN A 144 -23.47 -24.26 9.10
N PRO A 145 -24.49 -25.12 9.17
CA PRO A 145 -25.63 -24.90 10.05
C PRO A 145 -25.17 -25.13 11.49
N VAL A 146 -24.99 -24.04 12.22
CA VAL A 146 -24.97 -24.09 13.68
C VAL A 146 -26.35 -24.60 14.11
N SER A 147 -26.40 -25.83 14.59
CA SER A 147 -27.60 -26.38 15.24
C SER A 147 -27.75 -25.66 16.57
N ALA A 148 -28.70 -24.72 16.63
CA ALA A 148 -28.96 -23.94 17.84
C ALA A 148 -29.53 -24.84 18.96
N PRO A 149 -29.03 -24.74 20.20
CA PRO A 149 -29.85 -25.06 21.35
C PRO A 149 -30.87 -23.94 21.55
N THR A 150 -32.13 -24.33 21.61
CA THR A 150 -33.30 -23.48 21.82
C THR A 150 -33.30 -22.91 23.24
N SER A 151 -33.03 -21.61 23.38
CA SER A 151 -33.57 -20.80 24.48
C SER A 151 -33.62 -19.34 24.09
N THR A 152 -34.84 -18.83 23.93
CA THR A 152 -35.14 -17.43 23.63
C THR A 152 -34.94 -16.57 24.88
N PRO A 153 -34.20 -15.45 24.82
CA PRO A 153 -34.41 -14.34 25.74
C PRO A 153 -35.24 -13.25 25.06
N GLU A 154 -36.24 -12.82 25.81
CA GLU A 154 -37.19 -11.75 25.56
C GLU A 154 -36.48 -10.39 25.36
N ALA A 155 -36.96 -9.59 24.41
CA ALA A 155 -36.43 -8.26 24.12
C ALA A 155 -36.92 -7.22 25.15
N ALA A 156 -35.99 -6.47 25.75
CA ALA A 156 -36.30 -5.28 26.56
C ALA A 156 -35.93 -3.98 25.78
N PRO A 157 -36.72 -2.90 25.93
CA PRO A 157 -36.53 -1.67 25.17
C PRO A 157 -35.50 -0.74 25.85
N GLY A 158 -34.59 -0.14 25.07
CA GLY A 158 -33.65 0.84 25.59
C GLY A 158 -32.53 1.23 24.63
N SER A 159 -32.86 2.05 23.63
CA SER A 159 -31.88 2.75 22.79
C SER A 159 -31.27 3.92 23.58
N ALA A 160 -30.14 3.68 24.23
CA ALA A 160 -29.06 4.63 24.48
C ALA A 160 -27.83 3.81 24.87
N LEU A 161 -26.65 4.13 24.33
CA LEU A 161 -25.36 3.59 24.80
C LEU A 161 -25.14 4.05 26.26
N THR A 162 -25.79 3.39 27.22
CA THR A 162 -25.37 3.40 28.61
C THR A 162 -24.26 2.38 28.71
N VAL A 163 -23.01 2.86 28.62
CA VAL A 163 -21.83 2.04 28.91
C VAL A 163 -21.88 1.77 30.40
N GLU A 164 -22.38 0.60 30.78
CA GLU A 164 -22.34 0.13 32.16
C GLU A 164 -20.93 -0.37 32.41
N THR A 165 -20.08 0.55 32.86
CA THR A 165 -18.71 0.27 33.21
C THR A 165 -18.65 -0.10 34.69
N ASP A 166 -18.73 -1.39 34.97
CA ASP A 166 -18.47 -1.88 36.33
C ASP A 166 -16.98 -1.64 36.64
N GLY A 167 -16.67 -0.46 37.19
CA GLY A 167 -15.34 -0.02 37.62
C GLY A 167 -14.52 0.88 36.67
N MET A 168 -14.84 0.98 35.39
CA MET A 168 -14.08 1.79 34.41
C MET A 168 -14.75 3.15 34.17
N THR A 169 -14.07 4.28 34.25
CA THR A 169 -14.75 5.57 34.00
C THR A 169 -14.80 5.89 32.50
N MET A 170 -15.70 6.79 32.08
CA MET A 170 -15.70 7.30 30.69
C MET A 170 -14.35 7.96 30.33
N ALA A 171 -13.65 8.54 31.32
CA ALA A 171 -12.32 9.08 31.13
C ALA A 171 -11.29 7.98 30.81
N ASP A 172 -11.37 6.84 31.49
CA ASP A 172 -10.49 5.69 31.26
C ASP A 172 -10.74 5.08 29.86
N TYR A 173 -12.00 4.98 29.44
CA TYR A 173 -12.36 4.54 28.09
C TYR A 173 -11.82 5.47 27.00
N VAL A 174 -11.96 6.78 27.17
CA VAL A 174 -11.44 7.77 26.21
C VAL A 174 -9.91 7.74 26.19
N SER A 175 -9.26 7.55 27.34
CA SER A 175 -7.80 7.42 27.42
C SER A 175 -7.31 6.21 26.65
N ALA A 176 -7.86 5.03 26.95
CA ALA A 176 -7.55 3.77 26.27
C ALA A 176 -7.79 3.85 24.75
N ALA A 177 -8.94 4.40 24.34
CA ALA A 177 -9.23 4.59 22.91
C ALA A 177 -8.25 5.54 22.21
N THR A 178 -7.73 6.54 22.91
CA THR A 178 -6.78 7.52 22.37
C THR A 178 -5.37 6.94 22.25
N GLU A 179 -4.96 6.11 23.20
CA GLU A 179 -3.62 5.50 23.21
C GLU A 179 -3.49 4.43 22.12
N ILE A 180 -4.50 3.55 21.97
CA ILE A 180 -4.62 2.61 20.83
C ILE A 180 -4.44 3.33 19.48
N ASP A 181 -5.07 4.49 19.31
CA ASP A 181 -4.99 5.26 18.06
C ASP A 181 -3.59 5.89 17.87
N ARG A 182 -2.89 6.28 18.94
CA ARG A 182 -1.50 6.79 18.88
C ARG A 182 -0.49 5.70 18.57
N GLU A 183 -0.63 4.53 19.15
CA GLU A 183 0.23 3.37 18.91
C GLU A 183 0.11 2.90 17.47
N ARG A 184 -1.12 2.67 17.00
CA ARG A 184 -1.39 2.32 15.61
C ARG A 184 -0.88 3.41 14.65
N TRP A 185 -0.97 4.68 15.03
CA TRP A 185 -0.42 5.77 14.22
C TRP A 185 1.12 5.84 14.23
N ARG A 186 1.79 5.50 15.34
CA ARG A 186 3.27 5.36 15.42
C ARG A 186 3.76 4.24 14.52
N VAL A 187 3.17 3.05 14.65
CA VAL A 187 3.48 1.88 13.81
C VAL A 187 3.23 2.20 12.34
N ALA A 188 2.09 2.82 12.01
CA ALA A 188 1.73 3.13 10.63
C ALA A 188 2.47 4.35 10.04
N ARG A 189 2.95 5.29 10.86
CA ARG A 189 3.84 6.38 10.43
C ARG A 189 5.22 5.82 10.12
N MET A 190 5.73 4.88 10.90
CA MET A 190 7.07 4.32 10.69
C MET A 190 7.10 3.22 9.62
N GLY A 191 6.05 2.40 9.50
CA GLY A 191 5.88 1.44 8.39
C GLY A 191 5.61 2.11 7.02
N ARG A 192 5.30 3.42 7.00
CA ARG A 192 5.15 4.21 5.75
C ARG A 192 6.23 5.26 5.53
N LEU A 193 7.15 5.45 6.47
CA LEU A 193 8.18 6.48 6.32
C LEU A 193 9.36 6.03 5.44
N ARG A 194 9.44 4.74 5.05
CA ARG A 194 10.75 4.24 4.60
C ARG A 194 10.83 2.97 3.76
N GLU A 195 9.73 2.41 3.30
CA GLU A 195 9.86 1.50 2.15
C GLU A 195 10.38 2.35 0.98
N VAL A 196 11.65 2.15 0.60
CA VAL A 196 12.02 1.97 -0.82
C VAL A 196 12.10 3.25 -1.70
N VAL A 197 11.36 4.33 -1.41
CA VAL A 197 11.05 5.49 -2.30
C VAL A 197 12.26 6.21 -2.93
N PHE A 198 13.48 6.10 -2.38
CA PHE A 198 14.68 6.68 -3.01
C PHE A 198 15.76 5.68 -3.42
N GLY A 199 15.70 4.44 -2.95
CA GLY A 199 16.79 3.48 -3.15
C GLY A 199 16.53 2.47 -4.26
N ALA A 200 15.32 1.90 -4.29
CA ALA A 200 15.09 0.70 -5.11
C ALA A 200 14.69 0.98 -6.57
N GLN A 201 14.22 2.21 -6.87
CA GLN A 201 13.85 2.61 -8.22
C GLN A 201 14.99 3.34 -8.95
N ASP A 202 15.89 3.98 -8.20
CA ASP A 202 16.86 4.93 -8.76
C ASP A 202 18.16 4.28 -9.27
N GLY A 203 18.51 3.08 -8.78
CA GLY A 203 19.74 2.37 -9.19
C GLY A 203 19.74 1.90 -10.65
N LEU A 204 18.56 1.57 -11.21
CA LEU A 204 18.43 1.17 -12.61
C LEU A 204 18.45 2.38 -13.55
N LEU A 205 17.75 3.46 -13.18
CA LEU A 205 17.69 4.69 -13.97
C LEU A 205 19.04 5.41 -14.04
N SER A 206 19.75 5.52 -12.92
CA SER A 206 21.09 6.13 -12.87
C SER A 206 22.15 5.31 -13.60
N THR A 207 22.08 3.97 -13.54
CA THR A 207 22.97 3.09 -14.31
C THR A 207 22.67 3.20 -15.81
N VAL A 208 21.41 3.18 -16.22
CA VAL A 208 21.01 3.33 -17.64
C VAL A 208 21.36 4.72 -18.18
N ALA A 209 21.15 5.78 -17.38
CA ALA A 209 21.52 7.14 -17.75
C ALA A 209 23.04 7.32 -17.89
N LEU A 210 23.85 6.78 -16.98
CA LEU A 210 25.31 6.83 -17.07
C LEU A 210 25.83 6.00 -18.25
N VAL A 211 25.31 4.79 -18.46
CA VAL A 211 25.70 3.94 -19.60
C VAL A 211 25.35 4.62 -20.91
N THR A 212 24.15 5.22 -21.01
CA THR A 212 23.73 5.99 -22.18
C THR A 212 24.59 7.23 -22.38
N GLY A 213 24.92 7.97 -21.32
CA GLY A 213 25.78 9.16 -21.39
C GLY A 213 27.22 8.83 -21.81
N VAL A 214 27.80 7.75 -21.30
CA VAL A 214 29.12 7.26 -21.71
C VAL A 214 29.08 6.74 -23.15
N ALA A 215 28.01 6.03 -23.55
CA ALA A 215 27.84 5.56 -24.92
C ALA A 215 27.76 6.68 -25.96
N VAL A 216 27.21 7.84 -25.59
CA VAL A 216 27.20 9.04 -26.45
C VAL A 216 28.58 9.73 -26.49
N ALA A 217 29.35 9.65 -25.40
CA ALA A 217 30.62 10.36 -25.25
C ALA A 217 31.85 9.59 -25.79
N VAL A 218 31.77 8.26 -25.93
CA VAL A 218 32.91 7.42 -26.36
C VAL A 218 32.52 6.37 -27.39
N GLU A 219 33.32 6.26 -28.45
CA GLU A 219 33.09 5.31 -29.56
C GLU A 219 33.46 3.85 -29.22
N ASN A 220 34.20 3.62 -28.13
CA ASN A 220 34.69 2.28 -27.77
C ASN A 220 33.69 1.50 -26.90
N GLN A 221 33.11 0.45 -27.49
CA GLN A 221 32.15 -0.46 -26.85
C GLN A 221 32.66 -1.11 -25.55
N ALA A 222 33.96 -1.39 -25.45
CA ALA A 222 34.56 -1.94 -24.23
C ALA A 222 34.54 -0.93 -23.07
N THR A 223 34.70 0.37 -23.36
CA THR A 223 34.64 1.43 -22.36
C THR A 223 33.22 1.60 -21.81
N VAL A 224 32.20 1.52 -22.67
CA VAL A 224 30.79 1.58 -22.30
C VAL A 224 30.41 0.41 -21.38
N LEU A 225 30.84 -0.81 -21.73
CA LEU A 225 30.57 -2.01 -20.92
C LEU A 225 31.23 -1.95 -19.54
N VAL A 226 32.48 -1.51 -19.47
CA VAL A 226 33.20 -1.36 -18.20
C VAL A 226 32.57 -0.26 -17.33
N ALA A 227 32.18 0.87 -17.92
CA ALA A 227 31.48 1.94 -17.21
C ALA A 227 30.11 1.50 -16.67
N GLY A 228 29.35 0.73 -17.46
CA GLY A 228 28.07 0.18 -17.02
C GLY A 228 28.18 -0.82 -15.87
N LEU A 229 29.14 -1.73 -15.94
CA LEU A 229 29.43 -2.67 -14.84
C LEU A 229 29.92 -1.94 -13.59
N ALA A 230 30.77 -0.92 -13.76
CA ALA A 230 31.28 -0.11 -12.65
C ALA A 230 30.18 0.73 -11.97
N ALA A 231 29.12 1.12 -12.69
CA ALA A 231 27.99 1.87 -12.14
C ALA A 231 26.91 0.98 -11.53
N ALA A 232 26.66 -0.19 -12.13
CA ALA A 232 25.65 -1.14 -11.66
C ALA A 232 26.00 -1.73 -10.28
N LEU A 233 27.28 -2.04 -10.04
CA LEU A 233 27.73 -2.72 -8.81
C LEU A 233 27.48 -1.88 -7.54
N PRO A 234 27.88 -0.60 -7.46
CA PRO A 234 27.55 0.26 -6.34
C PRO A 234 26.04 0.49 -6.20
N GLY A 235 25.31 0.64 -7.31
CA GLY A 235 23.86 0.79 -7.30
C GLY A 235 23.14 -0.41 -6.66
N MET A 236 23.51 -1.63 -7.05
CA MET A 236 22.96 -2.86 -6.47
C MET A 236 23.32 -3.01 -4.98
N LEU A 237 24.56 -2.71 -4.58
CA LEU A 237 24.97 -2.76 -3.18
C LEU A 237 24.23 -1.71 -2.33
N SER A 238 24.00 -0.51 -2.89
CA SER A 238 23.20 0.53 -2.26
C SER A 238 21.74 0.11 -2.09
N MET A 239 21.14 -0.49 -3.13
CA MET A 239 19.78 -1.06 -3.08
C MET A 239 19.65 -2.15 -2.01
N ALA A 240 20.57 -3.11 -2.00
CA ALA A 240 20.58 -4.19 -1.01
C ALA A 240 20.75 -3.64 0.43
N THR A 241 21.62 -2.64 0.60
CA THR A 241 21.84 -1.99 1.90
C THR A 241 20.63 -1.16 2.32
N GLY A 242 19.98 -0.45 1.40
CA GLY A 242 18.77 0.33 1.65
C GLY A 242 17.59 -0.55 2.05
N ALA A 243 17.38 -1.67 1.36
CA ALA A 243 16.38 -2.67 1.71
C ALA A 243 16.67 -3.33 3.06
N PHE A 244 17.93 -3.71 3.31
CA PHE A 244 18.35 -4.30 4.59
C PHE A 244 18.18 -3.33 5.75
N LEU A 245 18.63 -2.08 5.61
CA LEU A 245 18.46 -1.06 6.64
C LEU A 245 16.99 -0.72 6.82
N GLY A 246 16.20 -0.63 5.74
CA GLY A 246 14.75 -0.42 5.74
C GLY A 246 14.06 -1.45 6.62
N SER A 247 14.21 -2.72 6.26
CA SER A 247 13.67 -3.85 7.01
C SER A 247 14.19 -3.92 8.45
N ARG A 248 15.47 -3.61 8.68
CA ARG A 248 16.03 -3.57 10.05
C ARG A 248 15.43 -2.43 10.89
N ALA A 249 15.21 -1.26 10.32
CA ALA A 249 14.58 -0.16 11.04
C ALA A 249 13.11 -0.45 11.36
N GLU A 250 12.38 -1.11 10.47
CA GLU A 250 11.04 -1.61 10.75
C GLU A 250 11.05 -2.64 11.88
N GLN A 251 11.99 -3.59 11.86
CA GLN A 251 12.18 -4.55 12.95
C GLN A 251 12.59 -3.89 14.28
N ASP A 252 13.45 -2.87 14.25
CA ASP A 252 13.89 -2.15 15.44
C ASP A 252 12.73 -1.32 16.03
N VAL A 253 11.87 -0.72 15.20
CA VAL A 253 10.66 -0.02 15.65
C VAL A 253 9.65 -1.00 16.22
N GLN A 254 9.38 -2.12 15.53
CA GLN A 254 8.45 -3.12 16.02
C GLN A 254 8.92 -3.74 17.34
N ARG A 255 10.24 -3.95 17.49
CA ARG A 255 10.84 -4.40 18.74
C ARG A 255 10.70 -3.35 19.85
N ALA A 256 10.99 -2.08 19.54
CA ALA A 256 10.87 -1.00 20.51
C ALA A 256 9.41 -0.81 21.00
N GLU A 257 8.43 -1.00 20.12
CA GLU A 257 7.01 -0.99 20.50
C GLU A 257 6.66 -2.20 21.37
N ILE A 258 7.08 -3.42 21.01
CA ILE A 258 6.89 -4.62 21.85
C ILE A 258 7.53 -4.45 23.23
N GLU A 259 8.73 -3.89 23.31
CA GLU A 259 9.43 -3.64 24.58
C GLU A 259 8.72 -2.61 25.44
N ARG A 260 8.10 -1.62 24.80
CA ARG A 260 7.35 -0.57 25.47
C ARG A 260 5.99 -1.07 25.97
N GLU A 261 5.27 -1.81 25.15
CA GLU A 261 4.04 -2.51 25.52
C GLU A 261 4.28 -3.45 26.72
N ALA A 262 5.40 -4.18 26.69
CA ALA A 262 5.80 -5.05 27.79
C ALA A 262 6.10 -4.29 29.10
N GLN A 263 6.57 -3.04 29.01
CA GLN A 263 6.76 -2.14 30.17
C GLN A 263 5.42 -1.57 30.65
N GLU A 264 4.57 -1.12 29.74
CA GLU A 264 3.25 -0.56 30.04
C GLU A 264 2.35 -1.63 30.71
N LEU A 265 2.47 -2.91 30.32
CA LEU A 265 1.88 -4.06 31.02
C LEU A 265 2.39 -4.27 32.47
N GLU A 266 3.59 -3.82 32.80
CA GLU A 266 4.15 -3.92 34.16
C GLU A 266 3.84 -2.69 35.01
N GLU A 267 3.89 -1.51 34.41
CA GLU A 267 3.72 -0.22 35.08
C GLU A 267 2.24 0.16 35.23
N SER A 268 1.42 -0.13 34.21
CA SER A 268 0.02 0.28 34.06
C SER A 268 -0.93 -0.86 33.62
N PRO A 269 -0.95 -2.03 34.29
CA PRO A 269 -1.77 -3.18 33.87
C PRO A 269 -3.28 -2.90 33.83
N ALA A 270 -3.76 -1.91 34.58
CA ALA A 270 -5.16 -1.50 34.55
C ALA A 270 -5.53 -0.70 33.28
N GLU A 271 -4.57 0.05 32.73
CA GLU A 271 -4.74 0.81 31.49
C GLU A 271 -4.71 -0.16 30.29
N GLU A 272 -3.74 -1.07 30.25
CA GLU A 272 -3.64 -2.13 29.22
C GLU A 272 -4.86 -3.05 29.14
N LEU A 273 -5.47 -3.31 30.29
CA LEU A 273 -6.67 -4.14 30.36
C LEU A 273 -7.88 -3.38 29.80
N ALA A 274 -7.93 -2.08 30.06
CA ALA A 274 -8.91 -1.18 29.47
C ALA A 274 -8.73 -1.11 27.95
N GLU A 275 -7.50 -1.11 27.44
CA GLU A 275 -7.22 -1.13 26.00
C GLU A 275 -7.73 -2.39 25.31
N LEU A 276 -7.48 -3.57 25.89
CA LEU A 276 -8.07 -4.83 25.44
C LEU A 276 -9.62 -4.78 25.38
N VAL A 277 -10.24 -4.19 26.40
CA VAL A 277 -11.70 -4.02 26.44
C VAL A 277 -12.16 -3.11 25.30
N VAL A 278 -11.50 -1.97 25.09
CA VAL A 278 -11.82 -1.06 23.99
C VAL A 278 -11.61 -1.73 22.62
N LEU A 279 -10.55 -2.52 22.47
CA LEU A 279 -10.24 -3.27 21.25
C LEU A 279 -11.39 -4.23 20.91
N TYR A 280 -11.83 -5.06 21.84
CA TYR A 280 -12.95 -5.98 21.61
C TYR A 280 -14.29 -5.27 21.44
N GLN A 281 -14.51 -4.13 22.09
CA GLN A 281 -15.71 -3.32 21.85
C GLN A 281 -15.71 -2.69 20.45
N ARG A 282 -14.55 -2.28 19.91
CA ARG A 282 -14.40 -1.84 18.52
C ARG A 282 -14.64 -2.98 17.52
N GLU A 283 -14.32 -4.22 17.89
CA GLU A 283 -14.67 -5.43 17.14
C GLU A 283 -16.15 -5.84 17.25
N GLY A 284 -16.95 -5.09 18.02
CA GLY A 284 -18.40 -5.27 18.13
C GLY A 284 -18.85 -6.13 19.31
N LYS A 285 -17.98 -6.45 20.26
CA LYS A 285 -18.35 -7.12 21.51
C LYS A 285 -19.07 -6.17 22.46
N THR A 286 -20.00 -6.70 23.25
CA THR A 286 -20.57 -5.94 24.37
C THR A 286 -19.50 -5.70 25.46
N TYR A 287 -19.70 -4.71 26.34
CA TYR A 287 -18.74 -4.43 27.42
C TYR A 287 -18.50 -5.67 28.31
N GLN A 288 -19.54 -6.39 28.68
CA GLN A 288 -19.43 -7.58 29.54
C GLN A 288 -18.63 -8.69 28.85
N GLU A 289 -18.85 -8.92 27.55
CA GLU A 289 -18.10 -9.90 26.77
C GLU A 289 -16.64 -9.47 26.56
N ALA A 290 -16.42 -8.20 26.21
CA ALA A 290 -15.08 -7.64 26.05
C ALA A 290 -14.28 -7.69 27.35
N ARG A 291 -14.93 -7.37 28.49
CA ARG A 291 -14.32 -7.45 29.83
C ARG A 291 -13.95 -8.87 30.20
N HIS A 292 -14.84 -9.84 29.95
CA HIS A 292 -14.56 -11.24 30.18
C HIS A 292 -13.40 -11.76 29.33
N LEU A 293 -13.36 -11.40 28.04
CA LEU A 293 -12.26 -11.78 27.13
C LEU A 293 -10.94 -11.13 27.56
N ALA A 294 -10.96 -9.85 27.91
CA ALA A 294 -9.79 -9.15 28.44
C ALA A 294 -9.28 -9.79 29.74
N ASP A 295 -10.17 -10.18 30.66
CA ASP A 295 -9.82 -10.91 31.88
C ASP A 295 -9.21 -12.29 31.60
N GLU A 296 -9.75 -13.02 30.63
CA GLU A 296 -9.24 -14.34 30.25
C GLU A 296 -7.85 -14.24 29.60
N ILE A 297 -7.66 -13.27 28.71
CA ILE A 297 -6.38 -13.03 28.02
C ILE A 297 -5.32 -12.48 28.97
N SER A 298 -5.71 -11.60 29.90
CA SER A 298 -4.80 -10.99 30.88
C SER A 298 -4.16 -11.98 31.86
N GLN A 299 -4.70 -13.20 31.97
CA GLN A 299 -4.14 -14.27 32.80
C GLN A 299 -2.83 -14.83 32.24
N ASP A 300 -2.63 -14.72 30.93
CA ASP A 300 -1.40 -15.11 30.26
C ASP A 300 -0.73 -13.85 29.71
N LYS A 301 0.34 -13.41 30.37
CA LYS A 301 1.09 -12.20 29.99
C LYS A 301 1.63 -12.27 28.56
N GLU A 302 1.99 -13.46 28.06
CA GLU A 302 2.50 -13.61 26.70
C GLU A 302 1.36 -13.50 25.67
N LEU A 303 0.19 -14.04 25.98
CA LEU A 303 -1.01 -13.91 25.16
C LEU A 303 -1.50 -12.45 25.14
N TRP A 304 -1.52 -11.79 26.30
CA TRP A 304 -1.91 -10.39 26.45
C TRP A 304 -1.04 -9.46 25.58
N LEU A 305 0.28 -9.56 25.74
CA LEU A 305 1.23 -8.77 24.93
C LEU A 305 1.05 -9.04 23.43
N ARG A 306 0.84 -10.29 23.03
CA ARG A 306 0.65 -10.64 21.63
C ARG A 306 -0.63 -10.03 21.05
N THR A 307 -1.71 -10.02 21.82
CA THR A 307 -3.02 -9.49 21.38
C THR A 307 -3.01 -7.98 21.22
N LEU A 308 -2.24 -7.23 22.02
CA LEU A 308 -2.12 -5.78 21.87
C LEU A 308 -1.23 -5.38 20.69
N VAL A 309 -0.22 -6.19 20.37
CA VAL A 309 0.75 -5.93 19.29
C VAL A 309 0.23 -6.34 17.89
N GLU A 310 -0.84 -7.16 17.79
CA GLU A 310 -1.46 -7.62 16.53
C GLU A 310 -2.39 -6.58 15.83
#